data_AF-A0A947K2Y1-F1
#
_entry.id   AF-A0A947K2Y1-F1
#
_cell.length_a   1.000
_cell.length_b   1.000
_cell.length_c   1.000
_cell.angle_alpha   90.00
_cell.angle_beta   90.00
_cell.angle_gamma   90.00
#
_symmetry.space_group_name_H-M   'P 1'
#
loop_
_entity.id
_entity.type
_entity.pdbx_description
1 polymer ?
#
loop_
_entity_poly.entity_id
_entity_poly.type
_entity_poly.pdbx_seq_one_letter_code
_entity_poly.pdbx_strand_id
1 'polypeptide(L)'
;MKTARVLPKAPQIRSDTRPPSFRRSSQLGVFSRLPIILPIQPFKLAQDLDYRATTNGLLGREFVAYDNAIRRIINPRHRDKTGLYSCAGADISNFLLSTDATVAYFVDLASPRVSELQRILTQEWDRPETSEDYAPYKFRRGYARALSLGMDYIEPKIITELKCLGVERYRPDGSQNINFAENPDGRVTISFDWAYGSQQAKTYSITYIKAD
;
A
#
# COMPACT_ATOMS: atom_id res chain seq x y z
N MET A 1 -29.17 44.57 -20.34
CA MET A 1 -30.26 43.85 -19.65
C MET A 1 -29.71 42.53 -19.12
N LYS A 2 -29.62 42.34 -17.80
CA LYS A 2 -29.12 41.11 -17.17
C LYS A 2 -30.31 40.24 -16.79
N THR A 3 -30.47 39.09 -17.44
CA THR A 3 -31.47 38.06 -17.12
C THR A 3 -30.98 37.24 -15.93
N ALA A 4 -31.67 37.39 -14.79
CA ALA A 4 -31.43 36.58 -13.60
C ALA A 4 -31.98 35.16 -13.80
N ARG A 5 -31.11 34.15 -13.59
CA ARG A 5 -31.48 32.73 -13.62
C ARG A 5 -32.06 32.35 -12.27
N VAL A 6 -33.34 31.97 -12.25
CA VAL A 6 -34.02 31.42 -11.07
C VAL A 6 -33.63 29.94 -10.94
N LEU A 7 -33.00 29.59 -9.81
CA LEU A 7 -32.65 28.20 -9.50
C LEU A 7 -33.86 27.46 -8.89
N PRO A 8 -34.08 26.19 -9.26
CA PRO A 8 -35.18 25.39 -8.72
C PRO A 8 -34.96 25.03 -7.25
N LYS A 9 -36.06 25.08 -6.49
CA LYS A 9 -36.13 24.75 -5.07
C LYS A 9 -35.92 23.24 -4.86
N ALA A 10 -35.00 22.88 -3.96
CA ALA A 10 -34.73 21.49 -3.61
C ALA A 10 -35.94 20.82 -2.90
N PRO A 11 -36.20 19.53 -3.15
CA PRO A 11 -37.31 18.81 -2.53
C PRO A 11 -37.04 18.56 -1.03
N GLN A 12 -38.05 18.84 -0.20
CA GLN A 12 -38.03 18.53 1.23
C GLN A 12 -38.23 17.03 1.44
N ILE A 13 -37.21 16.37 1.98
CA ILE A 13 -37.26 14.97 2.40
C ILE A 13 -37.94 14.92 3.77
N ARG A 14 -39.11 14.28 3.85
CA ARG A 14 -39.80 13.99 5.12
C ARG A 14 -39.15 12.79 5.79
N SER A 15 -38.56 12.99 6.96
CA SER A 15 -38.02 11.94 7.82
C SER A 15 -39.10 11.43 8.78
N ASP A 16 -39.86 10.42 8.37
CA ASP A 16 -40.77 9.69 9.26
C ASP A 16 -40.48 8.19 9.16
N THR A 17 -39.46 7.75 9.89
CA THR A 17 -39.23 6.32 10.16
C THR A 17 -38.96 6.15 11.65
N ARG A 18 -40.00 5.81 12.40
CA ARG A 18 -39.85 5.32 13.78
C ARG A 18 -39.15 3.96 13.74
N PRO A 19 -38.14 3.71 14.58
CA PRO A 19 -37.51 2.40 14.66
C PRO A 19 -38.49 1.38 15.26
N PRO A 20 -38.45 0.11 14.79
CA PRO A 20 -39.26 -0.96 15.35
C PRO A 20 -38.84 -1.26 16.80
N SER A 21 -39.84 -1.43 17.66
CA SER A 21 -39.65 -1.79 19.07
C SER A 21 -39.13 -3.22 19.19
N PHE A 22 -37.94 -3.36 19.75
CA PHE A 22 -37.28 -4.64 19.97
C PHE A 22 -37.90 -5.33 21.20
N ARG A 23 -38.71 -6.38 20.99
CA ARG A 23 -39.16 -7.26 22.09
C ARG A 23 -38.01 -8.13 22.55
N ARG A 24 -37.56 -7.94 23.80
CA ARG A 24 -36.62 -8.85 24.47
C ARG A 24 -37.34 -10.15 24.83
N SER A 25 -37.06 -11.21 24.09
CA SER A 25 -37.34 -12.60 24.48
C SER A 25 -36.20 -13.09 25.38
N SER A 26 -36.44 -13.13 26.69
CA SER A 26 -35.53 -13.76 27.66
C SER A 26 -35.77 -15.28 27.67
N GLN A 27 -35.06 -16.01 26.81
CA GLN A 27 -34.85 -17.45 26.98
C GLN A 27 -33.37 -17.69 27.33
N LEU A 28 -33.12 -17.89 28.61
CA LEU A 28 -31.84 -18.35 29.15
C LEU A 28 -31.67 -19.84 28.85
N GLY A 29 -31.13 -20.14 27.66
CA GLY A 29 -30.58 -21.46 27.34
C GLY A 29 -29.14 -21.54 27.82
N VAL A 30 -28.89 -22.35 28.86
CA VAL A 30 -27.54 -22.65 29.35
C VAL A 30 -26.84 -23.55 28.33
N PHE A 31 -26.23 -22.95 27.31
CA PHE A 31 -25.33 -23.66 26.41
C PHE A 31 -23.94 -23.71 27.04
N SER A 32 -23.60 -24.87 27.61
CA SER A 32 -22.24 -25.28 27.91
C SER A 32 -21.43 -25.35 26.60
N ARG A 33 -20.91 -24.20 26.15
CA ARG A 33 -19.95 -24.13 25.05
C ARG A 33 -18.59 -24.53 25.60
N LEU A 34 -18.26 -25.81 25.48
CA LEU A 34 -16.86 -26.23 25.58
C LEU A 34 -16.05 -25.43 24.55
N PRO A 35 -14.90 -24.86 24.92
CA PRO A 35 -14.07 -24.12 23.97
C PRO A 35 -13.66 -25.08 22.86
N ILE A 36 -14.00 -24.74 21.61
CA ILE A 36 -13.43 -25.41 20.44
C ILE A 36 -11.96 -25.02 20.41
N ILE A 37 -11.11 -25.83 21.05
CA ILE A 37 -9.67 -25.74 20.91
C ILE A 37 -9.34 -26.31 19.54
N LEU A 38 -9.37 -25.46 18.51
CA LEU A 38 -8.83 -25.84 17.22
C LEU A 38 -7.33 -26.12 17.40
N PRO A 39 -6.81 -27.27 16.93
CA PRO A 39 -5.39 -27.53 16.99
C PRO A 39 -4.66 -26.44 16.22
N ILE A 40 -3.83 -25.66 16.93
CA ILE A 40 -2.90 -24.71 16.33
C ILE A 40 -1.88 -25.56 15.58
N GLN A 41 -2.12 -25.79 14.29
CA GLN A 41 -1.14 -26.41 13.41
C GLN A 41 0.14 -25.58 13.51
N PRO A 42 1.31 -26.20 13.78
CA PRO A 42 2.57 -25.48 13.84
C PRO A 42 2.76 -24.73 12.54
N PHE A 43 2.75 -23.40 12.64
CA PHE A 43 2.87 -22.51 11.50
C PHE A 43 4.18 -22.83 10.79
N LYS A 44 4.11 -23.38 9.56
CA LYS A 44 5.26 -23.49 8.66
C LYS A 44 5.61 -22.07 8.18
N LEU A 45 6.12 -21.26 9.10
CA LEU A 45 6.27 -19.81 8.94
C LEU A 45 7.42 -19.46 7.97
N ALA A 46 8.38 -20.37 7.78
CA ALA A 46 9.69 -20.02 7.26
C ALA A 46 9.86 -20.03 5.73
N GLN A 47 9.02 -20.73 4.96
CA GLN A 47 9.33 -20.97 3.53
C GLN A 47 8.83 -19.90 2.54
N ASP A 48 7.95 -18.99 2.96
CA ASP A 48 7.36 -17.99 2.03
C ASP A 48 7.64 -16.52 2.42
N LEU A 49 8.50 -16.27 3.40
CA LEU A 49 8.75 -14.91 3.87
C LEU A 49 9.79 -14.22 2.98
N ASP A 50 9.38 -13.13 2.35
CA ASP A 50 10.27 -12.26 1.59
C ASP A 50 11.04 -11.32 2.52
N TYR A 51 12.24 -11.74 2.90
CA TYR A 51 13.07 -11.02 3.86
C TYR A 51 13.90 -9.88 3.26
N ARG A 52 13.78 -9.57 1.95
CA ARG A 52 14.62 -8.53 1.32
C ARG A 52 14.48 -7.18 2.01
N ALA A 53 13.25 -6.76 2.33
CA ALA A 53 13.01 -5.52 3.07
C ALA A 53 13.69 -5.50 4.46
N THR A 54 13.81 -6.66 5.12
CA THR A 54 14.54 -6.77 6.39
C THR A 54 16.04 -6.78 6.20
N THR A 55 16.54 -7.58 5.26
CA THR A 55 17.97 -7.65 4.91
C THR A 55 18.51 -6.29 4.48
N ASN A 56 17.69 -5.50 3.78
CA ASN A 56 18.04 -4.17 3.29
C ASN A 56 17.70 -3.05 4.30
N GLY A 57 17.36 -3.37 5.55
CA GLY A 57 17.19 -2.40 6.63
C GLY A 57 15.97 -1.48 6.52
N LEU A 58 14.96 -1.85 5.72
CA LEU A 58 13.73 -1.06 5.56
C LEU A 58 12.65 -1.42 6.58
N LEU A 59 12.44 -2.71 6.85
CA LEU A 59 11.39 -3.21 7.75
C LEU A 59 11.93 -4.23 8.74
N GLY A 60 11.58 -4.06 10.02
CA GLY A 60 11.77 -5.09 11.04
C GLY A 60 11.11 -6.41 10.65
N ARG A 61 11.70 -7.52 11.10
CA ARG A 61 11.27 -8.89 10.74
C ARG A 61 9.80 -9.15 11.09
N GLU A 62 9.36 -8.60 12.21
CA GLU A 62 8.00 -8.68 12.73
C GLU A 62 6.98 -8.03 11.80
N PHE A 63 7.32 -6.90 11.17
CA PHE A 63 6.44 -6.22 10.22
C PHE A 63 6.32 -7.00 8.92
N VAL A 64 7.44 -7.50 8.39
CA VAL A 64 7.43 -8.38 7.21
C VAL A 64 6.61 -9.64 7.46
N ALA A 65 6.73 -10.24 8.65
CA ALA A 65 5.95 -11.41 9.04
C ALA A 65 4.45 -11.10 9.15
N TYR A 66 4.09 -9.95 9.71
CA TYR A 66 2.72 -9.47 9.81
C TYR A 66 2.09 -9.24 8.43
N ASP A 67 2.77 -8.50 7.55
CA ASP A 67 2.29 -8.22 6.19
C ASP A 67 2.10 -9.52 5.40
N ASN A 68 3.06 -10.44 5.49
CA ASN A 68 2.93 -11.76 4.87
C ASN A 68 1.75 -12.58 5.41
N ALA A 69 1.44 -12.47 6.71
CA ALA A 69 0.27 -13.12 7.28
C ALA A 69 -1.02 -12.54 6.71
N ILE A 70 -1.11 -11.22 6.50
CA ILE A 70 -2.23 -10.58 5.80
C ILE A 70 -2.33 -11.10 4.37
N ARG A 71 -1.21 -11.15 3.64
CA ARG A 71 -1.18 -11.64 2.25
C ARG A 71 -1.67 -13.08 2.11
N ARG A 72 -1.39 -13.95 3.08
CA ARG A 72 -1.94 -15.32 3.14
C ARG A 72 -3.47 -15.34 3.24
N ILE A 73 -4.08 -14.33 3.84
CA ILE A 73 -5.53 -14.21 3.95
C ILE A 73 -6.09 -13.61 2.67
N ILE A 74 -5.51 -12.51 2.19
CA ILE A 74 -6.13 -11.72 1.12
C ILE A 74 -5.75 -12.19 -0.28
N ASN A 75 -4.55 -12.74 -0.49
CA ASN A 75 -4.08 -13.26 -1.78
C ASN A 75 -3.26 -14.56 -1.61
N PRO A 76 -3.86 -15.64 -1.06
CA PRO A 76 -3.17 -16.90 -0.76
C PRO A 76 -2.55 -17.60 -1.98
N ARG A 77 -2.99 -17.24 -3.19
CA ARG A 77 -2.61 -17.90 -4.44
C ARG A 77 -1.85 -16.97 -5.39
N HIS A 78 -1.32 -15.85 -4.89
CA HIS A 78 -0.51 -14.91 -5.68
C HIS A 78 -1.17 -14.53 -7.02
N ARG A 79 -2.49 -14.32 -7.00
CA ARG A 79 -3.25 -13.96 -8.19
C ARG A 79 -3.03 -12.49 -8.51
N ASP A 80 -3.14 -12.14 -9.78
CA ASP A 80 -3.14 -10.74 -10.19
C ASP A 80 -4.36 -10.05 -9.59
N LYS A 81 -4.10 -8.95 -8.90
CA LYS A 81 -5.09 -8.19 -8.15
C LYS A 81 -4.86 -6.71 -8.30
N THR A 82 -5.95 -5.98 -8.13
CA THR A 82 -5.94 -4.53 -8.00
C THR A 82 -6.21 -4.17 -6.55
N GLY A 83 -5.41 -3.28 -5.97
CA GLY A 83 -5.62 -2.75 -4.64
C GLY A 83 -5.67 -1.23 -4.61
N LEU A 84 -6.32 -0.70 -3.57
CA LEU A 84 -6.39 0.72 -3.25
C LEU A 84 -5.74 0.90 -1.87
N TYR A 85 -4.88 1.90 -1.74
CA TYR A 85 -4.21 2.20 -0.47
C TYR A 85 -4.36 3.70 -0.16
N SER A 86 -5.11 4.01 0.88
CA SER A 86 -5.34 5.38 1.35
C SER A 86 -4.28 5.81 2.35
N CYS A 87 -3.93 7.10 2.34
CA CYS A 87 -2.83 7.66 3.14
C CYS A 87 -1.51 6.91 2.88
N ALA A 88 -1.28 6.56 1.62
CA ALA A 88 -0.24 5.61 1.25
C ALA A 88 1.17 6.18 1.39
N GLY A 89 1.37 7.49 1.18
CA GLY A 89 2.69 8.09 1.08
C GLY A 89 3.65 7.26 0.21
N ALA A 90 4.82 6.93 0.77
CA ALA A 90 5.81 6.07 0.12
C ALA A 90 5.74 4.61 0.62
N ASP A 91 4.64 4.18 1.23
CA ASP A 91 4.53 2.92 1.97
C ASP A 91 4.34 1.69 1.06
N ILE A 92 5.18 1.57 0.02
CA ILE A 92 5.10 0.56 -1.04
C ILE A 92 5.35 -0.84 -0.50
N SER A 93 6.38 -1.02 0.34
CA SER A 93 6.74 -2.34 0.88
C SER A 93 5.63 -2.98 1.68
N ASN A 94 5.02 -2.25 2.63
CA ASN A 94 3.91 -2.78 3.43
C ASN A 94 2.73 -3.19 2.55
N PHE A 95 2.37 -2.35 1.57
CA PHE A 95 1.28 -2.66 0.65
C PHE A 95 1.58 -3.91 -0.19
N LEU A 96 2.73 -3.98 -0.84
CA LEU A 96 3.07 -5.11 -1.71
C LEU A 96 3.24 -6.39 -0.91
N LEU A 97 3.95 -6.35 0.22
CA LEU A 97 4.12 -7.49 1.12
C LEU A 97 2.78 -7.97 1.69
N SER A 98 1.82 -7.07 1.94
CA SER A 98 0.50 -7.41 2.46
C SER A 98 -0.47 -7.92 1.41
N THR A 99 -0.33 -7.53 0.15
CA THR A 99 -1.39 -7.75 -0.85
C THR A 99 -0.96 -8.60 -2.04
N ASP A 100 0.31 -8.53 -2.43
CA ASP A 100 0.80 -9.04 -3.72
C ASP A 100 -0.10 -8.60 -4.90
N ALA A 101 -0.60 -7.36 -4.86
CA ALA A 101 -1.39 -6.78 -5.93
C ALA A 101 -0.47 -6.22 -7.02
N THR A 102 -0.67 -6.65 -8.27
CA THR A 102 0.10 -6.18 -9.44
C THR A 102 -0.33 -4.81 -9.92
N VAL A 103 -1.54 -4.37 -9.58
CA VAL A 103 -2.02 -3.00 -9.83
C VAL A 103 -2.40 -2.35 -8.51
N ALA A 104 -1.92 -1.14 -8.27
CA ALA A 104 -2.16 -0.40 -7.04
C ALA A 104 -2.54 1.05 -7.32
N TYR A 105 -3.51 1.56 -6.57
CA TYR A 105 -3.85 2.97 -6.54
C TYR A 105 -3.50 3.54 -5.16
N PHE A 106 -2.52 4.43 -5.12
CA PHE A 106 -2.03 5.05 -3.89
C PHE A 106 -2.68 6.43 -3.77
N VAL A 107 -3.56 6.59 -2.79
CA VAL A 107 -4.28 7.84 -2.55
C VAL A 107 -3.61 8.56 -1.38
N ASP A 108 -3.11 9.76 -1.62
CA ASP A 108 -2.44 10.57 -0.60
C ASP A 108 -2.55 12.07 -0.92
N LEU A 109 -2.23 12.95 0.04
CA LEU A 109 -2.12 14.39 -0.19
C LEU A 109 -0.86 14.72 -1.02
N ALA A 110 0.19 13.90 -0.88
CA ALA A 110 1.41 14.03 -1.68
C ALA A 110 1.31 13.24 -2.99
N SER A 111 1.84 13.83 -4.06
CA SER A 111 2.03 13.15 -5.34
C SER A 111 3.48 13.32 -5.77
N PRO A 112 4.18 12.25 -6.18
CA PRO A 112 5.55 12.36 -6.67
C PRO A 112 5.59 13.11 -8.00
N ARG A 113 6.76 13.65 -8.34
CA ARG A 113 7.03 14.26 -9.65
C ARG A 113 7.90 13.32 -10.48
N VAL A 114 7.49 13.05 -11.73
CA VAL A 114 8.22 12.16 -12.64
C VAL A 114 9.66 12.62 -12.87
N SER A 115 9.88 13.93 -13.04
CA SER A 115 11.23 14.47 -13.24
C SER A 115 12.17 14.17 -12.07
N GLU A 116 11.68 14.29 -10.83
CA GLU A 116 12.49 14.00 -9.63
C GLU A 116 12.72 12.50 -9.46
N LEU A 117 11.69 11.66 -9.68
CA LEU A 117 11.85 10.21 -9.69
C LEU A 117 12.92 9.77 -10.69
N GLN A 118 12.88 10.30 -11.91
CA GLN A 118 13.85 9.99 -12.96
C GLN A 118 15.26 10.49 -12.61
N ARG A 119 15.38 11.70 -12.04
CA ARG A 119 16.65 12.27 -11.59
C ARG A 119 17.29 11.39 -10.52
N ILE A 120 16.54 11.00 -9.48
CA ILE A 120 17.04 10.15 -8.40
C ILE A 120 17.38 8.75 -8.92
N LEU A 121 16.51 8.14 -9.74
CA LEU A 121 16.76 6.83 -10.34
C LEU A 121 18.07 6.84 -11.13
N THR A 122 18.38 7.92 -11.84
CA THR A 122 19.55 7.99 -12.71
C THR A 122 20.83 8.39 -12.00
N GLN A 123 20.77 9.37 -11.12
CA GLN A 123 21.92 10.05 -10.52
C GLN A 123 22.21 9.60 -9.07
N GLU A 124 21.20 9.12 -8.35
CA GLU A 124 21.27 8.90 -6.89
C GLU A 124 20.81 7.51 -6.45
N TRP A 125 20.69 6.54 -7.36
CA TRP A 125 20.21 5.18 -7.02
C TRP A 125 20.94 4.55 -5.83
N ASP A 126 22.26 4.75 -5.73
CA ASP A 126 23.06 4.14 -4.67
C ASP A 126 22.81 4.79 -3.30
N ARG A 127 22.44 6.07 -3.30
CA ARG A 127 22.22 6.89 -2.11
C ARG A 127 21.14 7.95 -2.41
N PRO A 128 19.85 7.57 -2.50
CA PRO A 128 18.78 8.53 -2.74
C PRO A 128 18.80 9.52 -1.57
N GLU A 129 19.12 10.78 -1.84
CA GLU A 129 19.41 11.77 -0.80
C GLU A 129 18.16 11.94 0.10
N THR A 130 18.35 11.93 1.43
CA THR A 130 17.35 11.88 2.53
C THR A 130 16.90 10.50 3.07
N SER A 131 17.66 9.43 2.87
CA SER A 131 17.37 8.11 3.47
C SER A 131 17.83 7.91 4.93
N GLU A 132 18.69 8.77 5.49
CA GLU A 132 19.30 8.51 6.82
C GLU A 132 18.26 8.36 7.93
N ASP A 133 17.16 9.10 7.87
CA ASP A 133 16.08 8.97 8.86
C ASP A 133 14.95 8.05 8.39
N TYR A 134 14.72 7.94 7.09
CA TYR A 134 13.54 7.22 6.58
C TYR A 134 13.60 5.72 6.86
N ALA A 135 14.63 5.03 6.35
CA ALA A 135 14.74 3.59 6.49
C ALA A 135 14.90 3.18 7.97
N PRO A 136 15.77 3.82 8.78
CA PRO A 136 15.85 3.49 10.21
C PRO A 136 14.58 3.77 10.99
N TYR A 137 13.82 4.82 10.65
CA TYR A 137 12.51 5.04 11.26
C TYR A 137 11.55 3.91 10.88
N LYS A 138 11.40 3.65 9.58
CA LYS A 138 10.47 2.64 9.08
C LYS A 138 10.81 1.24 9.60
N PHE A 139 12.10 0.92 9.71
CA PHE A 139 12.57 -0.33 10.28
C PHE A 139 12.05 -0.54 11.71
N ARG A 140 12.08 0.51 12.54
CA ARG A 140 11.65 0.46 13.95
C ARG A 140 10.13 0.59 14.14
N ARG A 141 9.42 1.20 13.18
CA ARG A 141 8.01 1.59 13.35
C ARG A 141 7.04 0.79 12.48
N GLY A 142 7.52 0.22 11.37
CA GLY A 142 6.75 -0.64 10.47
C GLY A 142 5.93 0.09 9.42
N TYR A 143 6.04 1.41 9.30
CA TYR A 143 5.27 2.23 8.36
C TYR A 143 6.02 3.50 7.95
N ALA A 144 5.65 4.08 6.81
CA ALA A 144 6.19 5.35 6.33
C ALA A 144 5.80 6.54 7.25
N ARG A 145 6.78 7.35 7.68
CA ARG A 145 6.53 8.53 8.54
C ARG A 145 5.85 9.67 7.78
N ALA A 146 4.71 10.15 8.27
CA ALA A 146 4.02 11.35 7.76
C ALA A 146 4.01 12.57 8.74
N LEU A 147 4.58 12.43 9.93
CA LEU A 147 4.09 13.12 11.14
C LEU A 147 4.45 14.62 11.35
N SER A 148 4.94 15.40 10.39
CA SER A 148 5.14 16.83 10.69
C SER A 148 5.11 17.83 9.53
N LEU A 149 5.37 17.44 8.28
CA LEU A 149 5.47 18.39 7.17
C LEU A 149 4.88 17.84 5.85
N GLY A 150 3.98 16.86 5.93
CA GLY A 150 3.57 16.11 4.75
C GLY A 150 4.67 15.14 4.29
N MET A 151 4.37 14.34 3.27
CA MET A 151 5.35 13.49 2.60
C MET A 151 6.27 14.34 1.70
N ASP A 152 6.87 15.39 2.27
CA ASP A 152 7.92 16.15 1.60
C ASP A 152 9.03 15.18 1.16
N TYR A 153 9.53 15.42 -0.04
CA TYR A 153 10.52 14.55 -0.70
C TYR A 153 10.04 13.09 -0.70
N ILE A 154 8.82 12.85 -1.21
CA ILE A 154 8.26 11.51 -1.36
C ILE A 154 9.09 10.66 -2.35
N GLU A 155 9.70 11.30 -3.35
CA GLU A 155 10.45 10.64 -4.42
C GLU A 155 11.65 9.83 -3.91
N PRO A 156 12.59 10.38 -3.11
CA PRO A 156 13.70 9.57 -2.57
C PRO A 156 13.22 8.42 -1.67
N LYS A 157 12.09 8.59 -0.98
CA LYS A 157 11.48 7.52 -0.15
C LYS A 157 10.93 6.39 -1.01
N ILE A 158 10.22 6.73 -2.10
CA ILE A 158 9.75 5.75 -3.10
C ILE A 158 10.93 4.95 -3.67
N ILE A 159 12.00 5.62 -4.09
CA ILE A 159 13.18 4.93 -4.65
C ILE A 159 13.84 4.04 -3.59
N THR A 160 13.93 4.52 -2.34
CA THR A 160 14.44 3.72 -1.21
C THR A 160 13.60 2.45 -1.02
N GLU A 161 12.28 2.54 -1.08
CA GLU A 161 11.37 1.39 -0.93
C GLU A 161 11.57 0.35 -2.03
N LEU A 162 11.58 0.77 -3.29
CA LEU A 162 11.78 -0.12 -4.43
C LEU A 162 13.13 -0.84 -4.32
N LYS A 163 14.20 -0.10 -4.03
CA LYS A 163 15.54 -0.66 -3.83
C LYS A 163 15.57 -1.68 -2.69
N CYS A 164 15.01 -1.34 -1.53
CA CYS A 164 15.00 -2.22 -0.37
C CYS A 164 14.10 -3.44 -0.55
N LEU A 165 13.09 -3.39 -1.42
CA LEU A 165 12.33 -4.57 -1.86
C LEU A 165 13.12 -5.47 -2.83
N GLY A 166 14.30 -5.05 -3.29
CA GLY A 166 15.07 -5.75 -4.31
C GLY A 166 14.49 -5.58 -5.71
N VAL A 167 13.82 -4.45 -5.98
CA VAL A 167 13.54 -4.04 -7.35
C VAL A 167 14.83 -3.51 -7.95
N GLU A 168 15.31 -4.18 -8.99
CA GLU A 168 16.52 -3.78 -9.70
C GLU A 168 16.25 -2.60 -10.64
N ARG A 169 17.22 -1.70 -10.79
CA ARG A 169 17.13 -0.56 -11.73
C ARG A 169 17.11 -1.02 -13.18
N TYR A 170 17.88 -2.05 -13.49
CA TYR A 170 18.07 -2.60 -14.84
C TYR A 170 17.69 -4.08 -14.89
N ARG A 171 17.16 -4.52 -16.02
CA ARG A 171 16.97 -5.94 -16.33
C ARG A 171 18.30 -6.59 -16.73
N PRO A 172 18.38 -7.94 -16.79
CA PRO A 172 19.60 -8.64 -17.23
C PRO A 172 20.09 -8.27 -18.64
N ASP A 173 19.20 -7.81 -19.51
CA ASP A 173 19.52 -7.34 -20.87
C ASP A 173 20.01 -5.87 -20.92
N GLY A 174 20.13 -5.21 -19.76
CA GLY A 174 20.53 -3.81 -19.64
C GLY A 174 19.40 -2.80 -19.85
N SER A 175 18.18 -3.24 -20.18
CA SER A 175 17.02 -2.34 -20.30
C SER A 175 16.57 -1.80 -18.95
N GLN A 176 16.00 -0.59 -18.92
CA GLN A 176 15.50 0.03 -17.68
C GLN A 176 14.27 -0.73 -17.16
N ASN A 177 14.33 -1.21 -15.91
CA ASN A 177 13.23 -1.96 -15.30
C ASN A 177 12.12 -1.04 -14.78
N ILE A 178 12.50 0.01 -14.07
CA ILE A 178 11.57 0.95 -13.41
C ILE A 178 11.20 2.06 -14.40
N ASN A 179 9.91 2.28 -14.62
CA ASN A 179 9.38 3.29 -15.53
C ASN A 179 8.44 4.24 -14.79
N PHE A 180 8.49 5.52 -15.16
CA PHE A 180 7.65 6.56 -14.60
C PHE A 180 6.85 7.21 -15.74
N ALA A 181 5.55 7.39 -15.54
CA ALA A 181 4.67 8.06 -16.50
C ALA A 181 3.80 9.10 -15.79
N GLU A 182 3.67 10.27 -16.39
CA GLU A 182 2.65 11.25 -16.03
C GLU A 182 1.46 11.04 -16.97
N ASN A 183 0.30 10.72 -16.39
CA ASN A 183 -0.91 10.43 -17.13
C ASN A 183 -1.60 11.74 -17.56
N PRO A 184 -2.49 11.71 -18.58
CA PRO A 184 -3.22 12.90 -19.02
C PRO A 184 -4.09 13.57 -17.94
N ASP A 185 -4.44 12.83 -16.89
CA ASP A 185 -5.20 13.33 -15.73
C ASP A 185 -4.31 13.87 -14.60
N GLY A 186 -3.00 14.02 -14.84
CA GLY A 186 -2.02 14.53 -13.88
C GLY A 186 -1.56 13.50 -12.84
N ARG A 187 -2.01 12.24 -12.92
CA ARG A 187 -1.57 11.17 -12.02
C ARG A 187 -0.20 10.65 -12.43
N VAL A 188 0.60 10.22 -11.46
CA VAL A 188 1.90 9.59 -11.72
C VAL A 188 1.80 8.08 -11.56
N THR A 189 2.26 7.33 -12.56
CA THR A 189 2.33 5.87 -12.52
C THR A 189 3.77 5.40 -12.50
N ILE A 190 4.06 4.45 -11.61
CA ILE A 190 5.35 3.79 -11.46
C ILE A 190 5.16 2.32 -11.82
N SER A 191 5.91 1.82 -12.81
CA SER A 191 5.83 0.42 -13.25
C SER A 191 7.19 -0.25 -13.20
N PHE A 192 7.26 -1.50 -12.74
CA PHE A 192 8.51 -2.24 -12.60
C PHE A 192 8.26 -3.75 -12.56
N ASP A 193 9.24 -4.53 -12.99
CA ASP A 193 9.22 -5.98 -12.81
C ASP A 193 9.82 -6.36 -11.45
N TRP A 194 9.11 -7.24 -10.75
CA TRP A 194 9.51 -7.73 -9.44
C TRP A 194 8.92 -9.12 -9.21
N ALA A 195 9.58 -9.92 -8.38
CA ALA A 195 9.09 -11.22 -7.94
C ALA A 195 8.76 -11.13 -6.46
N TYR A 196 7.61 -11.60 -6.02
CA TYR A 196 7.31 -11.71 -4.58
C TYR A 196 7.98 -12.96 -4.01
N GLY A 197 8.96 -12.81 -3.11
CA GLY A 197 9.73 -13.96 -2.59
C GLY A 197 10.34 -14.83 -3.70
N SER A 198 9.99 -16.12 -3.73
CA SER A 198 10.46 -17.10 -4.73
C SER A 198 9.53 -17.26 -5.94
N GLN A 199 8.50 -16.42 -6.08
CA GLN A 199 7.57 -16.49 -7.21
C GLN A 199 8.24 -16.05 -8.52
N GLN A 200 7.58 -16.35 -9.64
CA GLN A 200 7.96 -15.77 -10.93
C GLN A 200 7.77 -14.25 -10.90
N ALA A 201 8.68 -13.53 -11.54
CA ALA A 201 8.56 -12.07 -11.69
C ALA A 201 7.31 -11.70 -12.50
N LYS A 202 6.68 -10.60 -12.10
CA LYS A 202 5.54 -9.97 -12.77
C LYS A 202 5.79 -8.48 -12.89
N THR A 203 5.04 -7.82 -13.75
CA THR A 203 5.01 -6.36 -13.82
C THR A 203 4.01 -5.82 -12.79
N TYR A 204 4.50 -4.94 -11.92
CA TYR A 204 3.72 -4.19 -10.95
C TYR A 204 3.53 -2.76 -11.45
N SER A 205 2.39 -2.14 -11.11
CA SER A 205 2.06 -0.76 -11.45
C SER A 205 1.41 -0.07 -10.26
N ILE A 206 1.94 1.08 -9.85
CA ILE A 206 1.43 1.92 -8.76
C ILE A 206 1.07 3.29 -9.33
N THR A 207 -0.21 3.63 -9.31
CA THR A 207 -0.70 4.95 -9.73
C THR A 207 -1.01 5.80 -8.50
N TYR A 208 -0.34 6.94 -8.38
CA TYR A 208 -0.56 7.94 -7.35
C TYR A 208 -1.75 8.84 -7.72
N ILE A 209 -2.68 8.96 -6.78
CA ILE A 209 -3.87 9.79 -6.85
C ILE A 209 -3.77 10.83 -5.74
N LYS A 210 -3.66 12.10 -6.12
CA LYS A 210 -3.68 13.21 -5.17
C LYS A 210 -5.11 13.43 -4.64
N ALA A 211 -5.28 13.31 -3.33
CA ALA A 211 -6.52 13.65 -2.63
C ALA A 211 -6.69 15.17 -2.49
N ASP A 212 -7.93 15.63 -2.37
CA ASP A 212 -8.35 17.03 -2.23
C ASP A 212 -8.30 17.55 -0.79
#